data_AF-A0A962J6X8-F1
#
_entry.id   AF-A0A962J6X8-F1
#
_cell.length_a   1.000
_cell.length_b   1.000
_cell.length_c   1.000
_cell.angle_alpha   90.00
_cell.angle_beta   90.00
_cell.angle_gamma   90.00
#
_symmetry.space_group_name_H-M   'P 1'
#
loop_
_entity.id
_entity.type
_entity.pdbx_description
1 polymer ?
#
loop_
_entity_poly.entity_id
_entity_poly.type
_entity_poly.pdbx_seq_one_letter_code
_entity_poly.pdbx_strand_id
1 'polypeptide(L)'
;MAWFIFALGTAICWGAGYALTEKLLHSGLSGSLFLTILYALSLPVFLCAAWYDGTLKASLNMFPDMRLFLVLTGTVLFFALGNLLIMQAIIMKDASHANLIEITYPVFTILFTYLFFKNVHIDWTTALGGLLILGGAALIIYKGGT
;
A
#
# COMPACT_ATOMS: atom_id res chain seq x y z
N MET A 1 -6.09 -15.07 -14.37
CA MET A 1 -6.61 -15.60 -13.09
C MET A 1 -5.57 -15.59 -11.97
N ALA A 2 -4.32 -16.02 -12.20
CA ALA A 2 -3.28 -15.99 -11.16
C ALA A 2 -3.09 -14.60 -10.49
N TRP A 3 -3.11 -13.52 -11.27
CA TRP A 3 -3.00 -12.15 -10.75
C TRP A 3 -4.07 -11.81 -9.70
N PHE A 4 -5.30 -12.32 -9.88
CA PHE A 4 -6.41 -12.09 -8.96
C PHE A 4 -6.19 -12.81 -7.63
N ILE A 5 -5.66 -14.05 -7.68
CA ILE A 5 -5.32 -14.82 -6.48
C ILE A 5 -4.27 -14.08 -5.66
N PHE A 6 -3.22 -13.57 -6.31
CA PHE A 6 -2.20 -12.77 -5.63
C PHE A 6 -2.78 -11.48 -5.06
N ALA A 7 -3.60 -10.74 -5.81
CA ALA A 7 -4.22 -9.51 -5.33
C ALA A 7 -5.15 -9.75 -4.12
N LEU A 8 -5.95 -10.82 -4.16
CA LEU A 8 -6.80 -11.21 -3.03
C LEU A 8 -5.96 -11.67 -1.83
N GLY A 9 -4.91 -12.46 -2.06
CA GLY A 9 -3.96 -12.86 -1.03
C GLY A 9 -3.28 -11.66 -0.37
N THR A 10 -2.91 -10.64 -1.16
CA THR A 10 -2.40 -9.36 -0.65
C THR A 10 -3.42 -8.70 0.27
N ALA A 11 -4.68 -8.56 -0.15
CA ALA A 11 -5.72 -7.95 0.69
C ALA A 11 -5.91 -8.70 2.03
N ILE A 12 -5.90 -10.04 2.01
CA ILE A 12 -5.98 -10.87 3.22
C ILE A 12 -4.79 -10.63 4.14
N CYS A 13 -3.56 -10.67 3.59
CA CYS A 13 -2.34 -10.49 4.37
C CYS A 13 -2.24 -9.07 4.96
N TRP A 14 -2.61 -8.03 4.21
CA TRP A 14 -2.66 -6.66 4.72
C TRP A 14 -3.69 -6.52 5.84
N GLY A 15 -4.90 -7.05 5.66
CA GLY A 15 -5.94 -7.02 6.69
C GLY A 15 -5.51 -7.70 8.00
N ALA A 16 -4.91 -8.89 7.90
CA ALA A 16 -4.35 -9.59 9.06
C ALA A 16 -3.19 -8.81 9.70
N GLY A 17 -2.28 -8.26 8.89
CA GLY A 17 -1.16 -7.45 9.34
C GLY A 17 -1.63 -6.23 10.12
N TYR A 18 -2.60 -5.48 9.60
CA TYR A 18 -3.13 -4.29 10.27
C TYR A 18 -3.86 -4.59 11.58
N ALA A 19 -4.61 -5.70 11.64
CA ALA A 19 -5.25 -6.13 12.89
C ALA A 19 -4.21 -6.43 13.99
N LEU A 20 -3.07 -7.03 13.63
CA LEU A 20 -1.96 -7.24 14.57
C LEU A 20 -1.23 -5.93 14.91
N THR A 21 -1.03 -5.06 13.92
CA THR A 21 -0.41 -3.75 14.11
C THR A 21 -1.20 -2.88 15.08
N GLU A 22 -2.52 -2.83 15.00
CA GLU A 22 -3.37 -2.06 15.94
C GLU A 22 -3.05 -2.43 17.40
N LYS A 23 -3.01 -3.72 17.71
CA LYS A 23 -2.67 -4.21 19.04
C LYS A 23 -1.26 -3.79 19.49
N LEU A 24 -0.29 -3.78 18.58
CA LEU A 24 1.07 -3.35 18.87
C LEU A 24 1.14 -1.84 19.12
N LEU A 25 0.52 -1.03 18.27
CA LEU A 25 0.54 0.43 18.39
C LEU A 25 -0.17 0.90 19.66
N HIS A 26 -1.34 0.34 19.97
CA HIS A 26 -2.08 0.65 21.20
C HIS A 26 -1.42 0.12 22.48
N SER A 27 -0.42 -0.77 22.37
CA SER A 27 0.42 -1.15 23.53
C SER A 27 1.48 -0.11 23.89
N GLY A 28 1.57 0.98 23.13
CA GLY A 28 2.53 2.08 23.33
C GLY A 28 3.76 2.02 22.42
N LEU A 29 3.82 1.04 21.50
CA LEU A 29 4.88 0.99 20.50
C LEU A 29 4.70 2.13 19.50
N SER A 30 5.75 2.95 19.33
CA SER A 30 5.76 4.01 18.31
C SER A 30 5.60 3.42 16.90
N GLY A 31 4.73 4.03 16.08
CA GLY A 31 4.51 3.61 14.69
C GLY A 31 5.78 3.66 13.84
N SER A 32 6.67 4.63 14.05
CA SER A 32 7.94 4.72 13.32
C SER A 32 8.91 3.60 13.70
N LEU A 33 8.95 3.24 14.99
CA LEU A 33 9.77 2.12 15.46
C LEU A 33 9.21 0.78 14.96
N PHE A 34 7.88 0.61 14.98
CA PHE A 34 7.22 -0.56 14.39
C PHE A 34 7.61 -0.74 12.92
N LEU A 35 7.48 0.30 12.09
CA LEU A 35 7.86 0.24 10.68
C LEU A 35 9.35 -0.06 10.49
N THR A 36 10.21 0.48 11.35
CA THR A 36 11.65 0.21 11.30
C THR A 36 11.93 -1.29 11.53
N ILE A 37 11.30 -1.88 12.54
CA ILE A 37 11.41 -3.32 12.83
C ILE A 37 10.82 -4.15 11.69
N LEU A 38 9.64 -3.77 11.19
CA LEU A 38 8.96 -4.44 10.08
C LEU A 38 9.88 -4.52 8.85
N TYR A 39 10.44 -3.38 8.41
CA TYR A 39 11.30 -3.34 7.23
C TYR A 39 12.64 -4.03 7.44
N ALA A 40 13.22 -3.94 8.64
CA ALA A 40 14.45 -4.65 8.96
C ALA A 40 14.28 -6.17 8.90
N LEU A 41 13.16 -6.69 9.41
CA LEU A 41 12.85 -8.12 9.39
C LEU A 41 12.38 -8.61 8.00
N SER A 42 11.71 -7.75 7.22
CA SER A 42 11.25 -8.12 5.87
C SER A 42 12.37 -8.09 4.83
N LEU A 43 13.41 -7.28 5.02
CA LEU A 43 14.55 -7.18 4.09
C LEU A 43 15.16 -8.54 3.71
N PRO A 44 15.57 -9.41 4.65
CA PRO A 44 16.13 -10.72 4.28
C PRO A 44 15.11 -11.59 3.51
N VAL A 45 13.82 -11.51 3.84
CA VAL A 45 12.76 -12.24 3.13
C VAL A 45 12.69 -11.78 1.67
N PHE A 46 12.70 -10.48 1.43
CA PHE A 46 12.67 -9.91 0.08
C PHE A 46 13.95 -10.21 -0.71
N LEU A 47 15.12 -10.18 -0.07
CA LEU A 47 16.38 -10.54 -0.71
C LEU A 47 16.42 -12.02 -1.11
N CYS A 48 15.94 -12.92 -0.24
CA CYS A 48 15.83 -14.35 -0.55
C CYS A 48 14.87 -14.59 -1.73
N ALA A 49 13.73 -13.90 -1.77
CA ALA A 49 12.79 -13.99 -2.90
C ALA A 49 13.43 -13.50 -4.22
N ALA A 50 14.06 -12.32 -4.21
CA ALA A 50 14.74 -11.77 -5.39
C ALA A 50 15.89 -12.65 -5.88
N TRP A 51 16.58 -13.34 -4.96
CA TRP A 51 17.62 -14.31 -5.30
C TRP A 51 17.02 -15.59 -5.91
N TYR A 52 15.95 -16.13 -5.32
CA TYR A 52 15.25 -17.32 -5.81
C TYR A 52 14.67 -17.10 -7.22
N ASP A 53 14.12 -15.92 -7.48
CA ASP A 53 13.58 -15.55 -8.79
C ASP A 53 14.68 -15.26 -9.84
N GLY A 54 15.96 -15.21 -9.43
CA GLY A 54 17.09 -14.91 -10.31
C GLY A 54 17.13 -13.48 -10.85
N THR A 55 16.23 -12.60 -10.40
CA THR A 55 16.05 -11.24 -10.92
C THR A 55 17.03 -10.24 -10.35
N LEU A 56 17.69 -10.56 -9.22
CA LEU A 56 18.52 -9.63 -8.46
C LEU A 56 19.57 -8.90 -9.33
N LYS A 57 20.33 -9.63 -10.15
CA LYS A 57 21.35 -9.01 -11.03
C LYS A 57 20.73 -8.11 -12.11
N ALA A 58 19.61 -8.54 -12.70
CA ALA A 58 18.92 -7.78 -13.73
C ALA A 58 18.36 -6.46 -13.15
N SER A 59 17.76 -6.51 -11.96
CA SER A 59 17.22 -5.34 -11.27
C SER A 59 18.30 -4.33 -10.87
N LEU A 60 19.48 -4.80 -10.45
CA LEU A 60 20.61 -3.92 -10.11
C LEU A 60 21.18 -3.18 -11.33
N ASN A 61 21.10 -3.79 -12.51
CA ASN A 61 21.55 -3.15 -13.76
C ASN A 61 20.64 -2.00 -14.22
N MET A 62 19.49 -1.77 -13.58
CA MET A 62 18.58 -0.67 -13.88
C MET A 62 19.01 0.65 -13.20
N PHE A 63 19.85 0.60 -12.17
CA PHE A 63 20.28 1.77 -11.39
C PHE A 63 21.08 2.85 -12.15
N PRO A 64 21.82 2.55 -13.24
CA PRO A 64 22.45 3.60 -14.04
C PRO A 64 21.47 4.54 -14.76
N ASP A 65 20.20 4.15 -14.92
CA ASP A 65 19.17 5.01 -15.50
C ASP A 65 18.63 5.99 -14.45
N MET A 66 19.03 7.27 -14.56
CA MET A 66 18.61 8.34 -13.66
C MET A 66 17.09 8.51 -13.58
N ARG A 67 16.36 8.31 -14.68
CA ARG A 67 14.90 8.45 -14.68
C ARG A 67 14.25 7.35 -13.86
N LEU A 68 14.69 6.09 -14.04
CA LEU A 68 14.20 4.96 -13.25
C LEU A 68 14.60 5.08 -11.78
N PHE A 69 15.81 5.58 -11.51
CA PHE A 69 16.25 5.87 -10.15
C PHE A 69 15.34 6.91 -9.46
N LEU A 70 15.01 8.02 -10.13
CA LEU A 70 14.09 9.02 -9.59
C LEU A 70 12.68 8.46 -9.34
N VAL A 71 12.17 7.62 -10.24
CA VAL A 71 10.87 6.94 -10.04
C VAL A 71 10.93 5.99 -8.85
N LEU A 72 12.01 5.23 -8.69
CA LEU A 72 12.22 4.37 -7.54
C LEU A 72 12.28 5.17 -6.24
N THR A 73 13.07 6.26 -6.20
CA THR A 73 13.16 7.13 -5.03
C THR A 73 11.78 7.71 -4.67
N GLY A 74 11.05 8.24 -5.66
CA GLY A 74 9.69 8.73 -5.44
C GLY A 74 8.76 7.64 -4.89
N THR A 75 8.85 6.42 -5.43
CA THR A 75 8.07 5.27 -4.95
C THR A 75 8.38 4.98 -3.48
N VAL A 76 9.65 4.85 -3.11
CA VAL A 76 10.07 4.61 -1.72
C VAL A 76 9.55 5.71 -0.78
N LEU A 77 9.66 6.98 -1.18
CA LEU A 77 9.19 8.10 -0.38
C LEU A 77 7.67 8.08 -0.17
N PHE A 78 6.87 7.88 -1.23
CA PHE A 78 5.41 7.82 -1.09
C PHE A 78 4.95 6.62 -0.28
N PHE A 79 5.57 5.45 -0.45
CA PHE A 79 5.24 4.27 0.36
C PHE A 79 5.63 4.48 1.83
N ALA A 80 6.80 5.04 2.11
CA ALA A 80 7.22 5.33 3.48
C ALA A 80 6.27 6.33 4.15
N LEU A 81 5.88 7.41 3.44
CA LEU A 81 4.97 8.42 3.94
C LEU A 81 3.56 7.84 4.16
N GLY A 82 3.06 7.05 3.22
CA GLY A 82 1.78 6.35 3.34
C GLY A 82 1.74 5.42 4.55
N ASN A 83 2.80 4.64 4.76
CA ASN A 83 2.94 3.77 5.94
C ASN A 83 2.94 4.59 7.24
N LEU A 84 3.67 5.70 7.31
CA LEU A 84 3.65 6.57 8.49
C LEU A 84 2.25 7.13 8.77
N LEU A 85 1.55 7.58 7.73
CA LEU A 85 0.20 8.15 7.86
C LEU A 85 -0.83 7.11 8.34
N ILE A 86 -0.81 5.89 7.79
CA ILE A 86 -1.75 4.86 8.22
C ILE A 86 -1.47 4.42 9.66
N MET A 87 -0.20 4.32 10.11
CA MET A 87 0.11 4.06 11.52
C MET A 87 -0.51 5.12 12.43
N GLN A 88 -0.42 6.41 12.07
CA GLN A 88 -1.05 7.48 12.84
C GLN A 88 -2.58 7.39 12.84
N ALA A 89 -3.20 7.08 11.69
CA ALA A 89 -4.63 6.90 11.60
C ALA A 89 -5.14 5.75 12.51
N ILE A 90 -4.39 4.63 12.56
CA ILE A 90 -4.69 3.50 13.44
C ILE A 90 -4.56 3.89 14.92
N ILE A 91 -3.51 4.64 15.28
CA ILE A 91 -3.33 5.16 16.65
C ILE A 91 -4.50 6.07 17.06
N MET A 92 -4.93 6.95 16.17
CA MET A 92 -6.00 7.92 16.45
C MET A 92 -7.40 7.28 16.53
N LYS A 93 -7.61 6.14 15.88
CA LYS A 93 -8.90 5.45 15.86
C LYS A 93 -8.72 3.94 16.03
N ASP A 94 -8.72 3.19 14.94
CA ASP A 94 -8.48 1.74 14.90
C ASP A 94 -8.17 1.32 13.46
N ALA A 95 -7.68 0.08 13.27
CA ALA A 95 -7.31 -0.40 11.95
C ALA A 95 -8.51 -0.63 11.03
N SER A 96 -9.67 -0.98 11.57
CA SER A 96 -10.85 -1.23 10.75
C SER A 96 -11.28 0.04 10.03
N HIS A 97 -11.44 1.15 10.76
CA HIS A 97 -11.84 2.42 10.17
C HIS A 97 -10.74 3.03 9.30
N ALA A 98 -9.47 2.97 9.72
CA ALA A 98 -8.37 3.53 8.95
C ALA A 98 -8.25 2.86 7.57
N ASN A 99 -8.29 1.52 7.52
CA ASN A 99 -8.14 0.76 6.27
C ASN A 99 -9.35 0.88 5.34
N LEU A 100 -10.56 1.11 5.87
CA LEU A 100 -11.75 1.35 5.06
C LEU A 100 -11.66 2.66 4.26
N ILE A 101 -10.93 3.65 4.79
CA ILE A 101 -10.62 4.87 4.02
C ILE A 101 -9.44 4.61 3.10
N GLU A 102 -8.41 3.93 3.58
CA GLU A 102 -7.21 3.60 2.81
C GLU A 102 -7.57 2.89 1.50
N ILE A 103 -8.52 1.93 1.52
CA ILE A 103 -8.90 1.13 0.34
C ILE A 103 -9.50 1.95 -0.81
N THR A 104 -9.69 3.26 -0.64
CA THR A 104 -9.99 4.20 -1.73
C THR A 104 -8.78 4.52 -2.62
N TYR A 105 -7.57 4.08 -2.24
CA TYR A 105 -6.34 4.27 -3.00
C TYR A 105 -6.41 3.88 -4.48
N PRO A 106 -7.19 2.87 -4.95
CA PRO A 106 -7.26 2.54 -6.37
C PRO A 106 -7.69 3.73 -7.25
N VAL A 107 -8.54 4.62 -6.73
CA VAL A 107 -8.94 5.86 -7.45
C VAL A 107 -7.73 6.78 -7.61
N PHE A 108 -6.94 6.95 -6.54
CA PHE A 108 -5.72 7.74 -6.59
C PHE A 108 -4.63 7.08 -7.45
N THR A 109 -4.52 5.75 -7.44
CA THR A 109 -3.62 5.00 -8.32
C THR A 109 -3.94 5.29 -9.79
N ILE A 110 -5.21 5.25 -10.16
CA ILE A 110 -5.66 5.58 -11.52
C ILE A 110 -5.31 7.03 -11.87
N LEU A 111 -5.64 7.98 -10.98
CA LEU A 111 -5.34 9.40 -11.17
C LEU A 111 -3.83 9.66 -11.35
N PHE A 112 -2.99 9.10 -10.48
CA PHE A 112 -1.55 9.33 -10.56
C PHE A 112 -0.90 8.59 -11.73
N THR A 113 -1.40 7.42 -12.12
CA THR A 113 -0.93 6.75 -13.34
C THR A 113 -1.23 7.61 -14.57
N TYR A 114 -2.41 8.25 -14.63
CA TYR A 114 -2.73 9.23 -15.66
C TYR A 114 -1.78 10.43 -15.62
N LEU A 115 -1.59 11.03 -14.46
CA LEU A 115 -0.81 12.27 -14.32
C LEU A 115 0.67 12.05 -14.65
N PHE A 116 1.28 10.97 -14.14
CA PHE A 116 2.71 10.71 -14.26
C PHE A 116 3.10 10.02 -15.57
N PHE A 117 2.30 9.08 -16.04
CA PHE A 117 2.69 8.22 -17.18
C PHE A 117 1.80 8.39 -18.41
N LYS A 118 0.69 9.14 -18.29
CA LYS A 118 -0.30 9.31 -19.37
C LYS A 118 -0.86 7.98 -19.92
N ASN A 119 -0.67 6.89 -19.18
CA ASN A 119 -1.05 5.54 -19.56
C ASN A 119 -2.21 5.08 -18.70
N VAL A 120 -3.41 5.09 -19.26
CA VAL A 120 -4.61 4.72 -18.52
C VAL A 120 -5.44 3.79 -19.38
N HIS A 121 -5.60 2.57 -18.89
CA HIS A 121 -6.54 1.59 -19.43
C HIS A 121 -7.75 1.55 -18.51
N ILE A 122 -8.52 2.64 -18.48
CA ILE A 122 -9.84 2.67 -17.81
C ILE A 122 -10.89 2.38 -18.86
N ASP A 123 -11.63 1.31 -18.67
CA ASP A 123 -12.94 1.14 -19.29
C ASP A 123 -14.06 1.66 -18.36
N TRP A 124 -15.25 1.84 -18.91
CA TRP A 124 -16.40 2.36 -18.17
C TRP A 124 -16.75 1.50 -16.94
N THR A 125 -16.51 0.18 -17.01
CA THR A 125 -16.72 -0.74 -15.89
C THR A 125 -15.77 -0.51 -14.73
N THR A 126 -14.50 -0.21 -15.01
CA THR A 126 -13.48 0.11 -14.00
C THR A 126 -13.80 1.44 -13.34
N ALA A 127 -14.27 2.43 -14.11
CA ALA A 127 -14.73 3.71 -13.57
C ALA A 127 -15.92 3.54 -12.61
N LEU A 128 -16.91 2.73 -12.98
CA LEU A 128 -18.06 2.42 -12.14
C LEU A 128 -17.64 1.69 -10.85
N GLY A 129 -16.73 0.72 -10.95
CA GLY A 129 -16.17 0.04 -9.78
C GLY A 129 -15.47 1.00 -8.83
N GLY A 130 -14.67 1.94 -9.35
CA GLY A 130 -14.04 3.00 -8.56
C GLY A 130 -15.05 3.89 -7.83
N LEU A 131 -16.13 4.28 -8.49
CA LEU A 131 -17.23 5.05 -7.86
C LEU A 131 -17.91 4.26 -6.73
N LEU A 132 -18.10 2.96 -6.90
CA LEU A 132 -18.68 2.10 -5.85
C LEU A 132 -17.75 1.97 -4.64
N ILE A 133 -16.43 1.88 -4.85
CA ILE A 133 -15.45 1.89 -3.75
C ILE A 133 -15.56 3.21 -2.95
N LEU A 134 -15.60 4.35 -3.65
CA LEU A 134 -15.76 5.65 -3.00
C LEU A 134 -17.10 5.77 -2.27
N GLY A 135 -18.19 5.29 -2.87
CA GLY A 135 -19.52 5.27 -2.25
C GLY A 135 -19.54 4.42 -0.97
N GLY A 136 -18.91 3.24 -1.01
CA GLY A 136 -18.75 2.38 0.17
C GLY A 136 -17.97 3.07 1.29
N ALA A 137 -16.84 3.70 0.96
CA ALA A 137 -16.04 4.47 1.92
C ALA A 137 -16.83 5.64 2.51
N ALA A 138 -17.57 6.40 1.68
CA ALA A 138 -18.38 7.54 2.13
C ALA A 138 -19.47 7.13 3.14
N LEU A 139 -20.15 6.00 2.91
CA LEU A 139 -21.15 5.46 3.85
C LEU A 139 -20.54 5.11 5.20
N ILE A 140 -19.34 4.54 5.20
CA ILE A 140 -18.61 4.19 6.42
C ILE A 140 -18.17 5.45 7.17
N ILE A 141 -17.65 6.47 6.48
CA ILE A 141 -17.32 7.76 7.10
C ILE A 141 -18.57 8.35 7.77
N TYR A 142 -19.69 8.39 7.04
CA TYR A 142 -20.94 8.96 7.54
C TYR A 142 -21.42 8.26 8.83
N LYS A 143 -21.35 6.93 8.87
CA LYS A 143 -21.74 6.15 10.06
C LYS A 143 -20.68 6.15 11.17
N GLY A 144 -19.40 6.23 10.82
CA GLY A 144 -18.29 6.19 11.78
C GLY A 144 -17.91 7.57 12.35
N GLY A 145 -18.49 8.65 11.82
CA GLY A 145 -18.41 10.02 12.33
C GLY A 145 -19.60 10.43 13.22
N THR A 146 -20.58 9.54 13.40
CA THR A 146 -21.63 9.59 14.44
C THR A 146 -21.27 8.64 15.57
#